data_AF-A0A7W0CAS5-F1
#
_entry.id   AF-A0A7W0CAS5-F1
#
_cell.length_a   1.000
_cell.length_b   1.000
_cell.length_c   1.000
_cell.angle_alpha   90.00
_cell.angle_beta   90.00
_cell.angle_gamma   90.00
#
_symmetry.space_group_name_H-M   'P 1'
#
loop_
_entity.id
_entity.type
_entity.pdbx_description
1 polymer ?
#
loop_
_entity_poly.entity_id
_entity_poly.type
_entity_poly.pdbx_seq_one_letter_code
_entity_poly.pdbx_strand_id
1 'polypeptide(L)' 'MRLRRRILEMGLTRDSKFYIEKYAPLRDPLELTTRGMHVSLRVKEAMAITVEPLETDHG' A
#
# COMPACT_ATOMS: atom_id res chain seq x y z
N MET A 1 -10.21 14.25 -7.97
CA MET A 1 -10.23 14.29 -6.49
C MET A 1 -10.91 13.04 -5.87
N ARG A 2 -10.58 11.79 -6.27
CA ARG A 2 -11.16 10.57 -5.63
C ARG A 2 -10.15 9.64 -4.97
N LEU A 3 -8.87 9.72 -5.37
CA LEU A 3 -7.84 8.80 -4.91
C LEU A 3 -7.60 8.87 -3.40
N ARG A 4 -7.40 10.08 -2.85
CA ARG A 4 -7.19 10.29 -1.40
C ARG A 4 -8.30 9.66 -0.55
N ARG A 5 -9.56 9.88 -0.91
CA ARG A 5 -10.70 9.33 -0.16
C ARG A 5 -10.68 7.79 -0.19
N ARG A 6 -10.47 7.20 -1.37
CA ARG A 6 -10.44 5.74 -1.51
C ARG A 6 -9.28 5.10 -0.76
N ILE A 7 -8.11 5.73 -0.77
CA ILE A 7 -6.93 5.31 0.01
C ILE A 7 -7.25 5.27 1.51
N LEU A 8 -7.93 6.31 2.02
CA LEU A 8 -8.38 6.36 3.41
C LEU A 8 -9.42 5.27 3.72
N GLU A 9 -10.38 5.04 2.83
CA GLU A 9 -11.38 3.95 2.94
C GLU A 9 -10.73 2.56 2.93
N MET A 10 -9.60 2.38 2.25
CA MET A 10 -8.79 1.15 2.27
C MET A 10 -7.93 0.99 3.54
N GLY A 11 -7.97 1.94 4.48
CA GLY A 11 -7.18 1.89 5.71
C GLY A 11 -5.71 2.27 5.55
N LEU A 12 -5.33 2.82 4.39
CA LEU A 12 -4.00 3.35 4.11
C LEU A 12 -3.91 4.81 4.56
N THR A 13 -3.84 5.01 5.88
CA THR A 13 -3.68 6.32 6.51
C THR A 13 -2.20 6.66 6.67
N ARG A 14 -1.89 7.89 7.11
CA ARG A 14 -0.55 8.23 7.59
C ARG A 14 -0.12 7.22 8.66
N ASP A 15 1.15 6.85 8.64
CA ASP A 15 1.79 5.87 9.55
C ASP A 15 1.22 4.45 9.50
N SER A 16 0.36 4.14 8.52
CA SER A 16 -0.08 2.75 8.30
C SER A 16 1.12 1.90 7.90
N LYS A 17 1.41 0.88 8.72
CA LYS A 17 2.37 -0.17 8.38
C LYS A 17 1.69 -1.19 7.47
N PHE A 18 2.37 -1.54 6.40
CA PHE A 18 1.92 -2.56 5.45
C PHE A 18 3.14 -3.26 4.87
N TYR A 19 2.91 -4.40 4.25
CA TYR A 19 3.91 -5.08 3.46
C TYR A 19 3.33 -5.42 2.10
N ILE A 20 4.22 -5.49 1.10
CA ILE A 20 3.86 -5.91 -0.25
C ILE A 20 3.78 -7.43 -0.28
N GLU A 21 2.66 -7.96 -0.76
CA GLU A 21 2.50 -9.41 -0.94
C GLU A 21 3.05 -9.83 -2.31
N LYS A 22 2.53 -9.21 -3.38
CA LYS A 22 2.92 -9.52 -4.75
C LYS A 22 2.42 -8.46 -5.72
N TYR A 23 2.99 -8.49 -6.91
CA TYR A 23 2.40 -7.85 -8.08
C TYR A 23 1.53 -8.87 -8.84
N ALA A 24 0.45 -8.39 -9.46
CA ALA A 24 -0.27 -9.17 -10.46
C ALA A 24 0.65 -9.53 -11.65
N PRO A 25 0.32 -10.54 -12.47
CA PRO A 25 1.19 -11.02 -13.55
C PRO A 25 1.63 -9.93 -14.54
N LEU A 26 0.78 -8.94 -14.79
CA LEU A 26 1.06 -7.80 -15.68
C LEU A 26 1.65 -6.58 -14.95
N ARG A 27 2.19 -6.78 -13.74
CA ARG A 27 2.67 -5.75 -12.82
C ARG A 27 1.62 -4.78 -12.29
N ASP A 28 0.35 -4.95 -12.61
CA ASP A 28 -0.75 -4.13 -12.11
C ASP A 28 -2.01 -4.99 -11.92
N PRO A 29 -2.69 -4.92 -10.75
CA PRO A 29 -2.38 -4.10 -9.56
C PRO A 29 -1.27 -4.69 -8.66
N LEU A 30 -0.87 -3.89 -7.65
CA LEU A 30 -0.04 -4.28 -6.51
C LEU A 30 -0.94 -4.76 -5.36
N GLU A 31 -0.65 -5.93 -4.81
CA GLU A 31 -1.31 -6.48 -3.63
C GLU A 31 -0.44 -6.22 -2.38
N LEU A 32 -1.08 -5.70 -1.33
CA LEU A 32 -0.44 -5.39 -0.05
C LEU A 32 -1.37 -5.75 1.10
N THR A 33 -0.78 -6.03 2.27
CA THR A 33 -1.54 -6.30 3.49
C THR A 33 -1.27 -5.24 4.54
N THR A 34 -2.33 -4.68 5.10
CA THR A 34 -2.32 -3.65 6.14
C THR A 34 -3.33 -4.00 7.22
N ARG A 35 -2.96 -3.91 8.50
CA ARG A 35 -3.85 -4.23 9.64
C ARG A 35 -4.60 -5.59 9.50
N GLY A 36 -3.97 -6.59 8.88
CA GLY A 36 -4.57 -7.91 8.64
C GLY A 36 -5.60 -7.96 7.50
N MET A 37 -5.69 -6.92 6.67
CA MET A 37 -6.57 -6.86 5.50
C MET A 37 -5.75 -6.77 4.21
N HIS A 38 -6.16 -7.55 3.20
CA HIS A 38 -5.60 -7.49 1.86
C HIS A 38 -6.20 -6.33 1.08
N VAL A 39 -5.33 -5.54 0.44
CA VAL A 39 -5.70 -4.39 -0.37
C VAL A 39 -5.03 -4.51 -1.73
N SER A 40 -5.81 -4.23 -2.78
CA SER A 40 -5.30 -4.16 -4.15
C SER A 40 -5.27 -2.70 -4.60
N LEU A 41 -4.10 -2.22 -5.00
CA LEU A 41 -3.87 -0.84 -5.42
C LEU A 41 -3.29 -0.82 -6.84
N ARG A 42 -3.86 -0.03 -7.75
CA ARG A 42 -3.26 0.14 -9.08
C ARG A 42 -1.90 0.81 -8.94
N VAL A 43 -0.92 0.42 -9.75
CA VAL A 43 0.44 0.99 -9.72
C VAL A 43 0.40 2.51 -9.89
N LYS A 44 -0.41 3.01 -10.83
CA LYS A 44 -0.56 4.47 -11.04
C LYS A 44 -1.02 5.22 -9.79
N GLU A 45 -1.72 4.55 -8.88
CA GLU A 45 -2.21 5.12 -7.63
C GLU A 45 -1.18 4.98 -6.52
N ALA A 46 -0.47 3.85 -6.48
CA ALA A 46 0.68 3.64 -5.59
C ALA A 46 1.78 4.67 -5.84
N MET A 47 2.02 5.06 -7.09
CA MET A 47 2.98 6.12 -7.46
C MET A 47 2.65 7.50 -6.86
N ALA A 48 1.41 7.71 -6.41
CA ALA A 48 1.00 8.95 -5.75
C ALA A 48 1.17 8.91 -4.21
N ILE A 49 1.73 7.82 -3.66
CA ILE A 49 1.90 7.61 -2.23
C ILE A 49 3.40 7.61 -1.91
N THR A 50 3.82 8.47 -0.98
CA THR A 50 5.17 8.46 -0.42
C THR A 50 5.24 7.47 0.73
N VAL A 51 6.31 6.67 0.76
CA VAL A 51 6.52 5.59 1.74
C VAL A 51 7.95 5.65 2.25
N GLU A 52 8.16 5.18 3.47
CA GLU A 52 9.48 5.04 4.07
C GLU A 52 9.69 3.57 4.45
N PRO A 53 10.88 3.00 4.24
CA PRO A 53 11.17 1.66 4.71
C PRO A 53 11.10 1.65 6.24
N LEU A 54 10.39 0.67 6.79
CA LEU A 54 10.48 0.41 8.22
C LEU A 54 11.88 -0.14 8.48
N GLU A 55 12.68 0.58 9.27
CA GLU A 55 13.94 0.05 9.77
C GLU A 55 13.62 -1.23 10.55
N THR A 56 14.10 -2.37 10.04
CA THR A 56 14.15 -3.58 10.84
C THR A 56 15.27 -3.36 11.85
N ASP A 57 14.90 -3.27 13.12
CA ASP A 57 15.82 -3.27 14.25
C ASP A 57 16.69 -4.53 14.14
N HIS A 58 17.86 -4.38 13.52
CA HIS A 58 18.93 -5.36 13.55
C HIS A 58 19.65 -5.12 14.87
N GLY A 59 19.14 -5.75 15.94
CA GLY A 59 19.81 -5.80 17.23
C GLY A 59 21.25 -6.30 17.14
#